data_AF-A0A2V8I720-F1
#
_entry.id   AF-A0A2V8I720-F1
#
_cell.length_a   1.000
_cell.length_b   1.000
_cell.length_c   1.000
_cell.angle_alpha   90.00
_cell.angle_beta   90.00
_cell.angle_gamma   90.00
#
_symmetry.space_group_name_H-M   'P 1'
#
loop_
_entity.id
_entity.type
_entity.pdbx_description
1 polymer ?
#
loop_
_entity_poly.entity_id
_entity_poly.type
_entity_poly.pdbx_seq_one_letter_code
_entity_poly.pdbx_strand_id
1 'polypeptide(L)'
;LFVDVKDGSGNVTNWGCEIAANPYQLILSGWTKQRSTNELKPGTVVTITVAPSRAGTNAALLLKVVNDKGQELLATGPDSQQ
;
A
#
# COMPACT_ATOMS: atom_id res chain seq x y z
N LEU A 1 -3.05 -5.69 -1.57
CA LEU A 1 -2.31 -4.92 -2.60
C LEU A 1 -1.11 -5.76 -3.02
N PHE A 2 -0.85 -5.89 -4.32
CA PHE A 2 0.38 -6.51 -4.81
C PHE A 2 1.28 -5.42 -5.38
N VAL A 3 2.57 -5.48 -5.05
CA VAL A 3 3.56 -4.50 -5.52
C VAL A 3 4.83 -5.19 -6.00
N ASP A 4 5.47 -4.56 -6.96
CA ASP A 4 6.81 -4.92 -7.43
C ASP A 4 7.83 -3.99 -6.79
N VAL A 5 8.77 -4.55 -6.04
CA VAL A 5 9.87 -3.82 -5.40
C VAL A 5 11.15 -4.09 -6.17
N LYS A 6 11.68 -3.04 -6.81
CA LYS A 6 12.96 -3.07 -7.52
C LYS A 6 14.10 -2.64 -6.59
N ASP A 7 15.13 -3.47 -6.47
CA ASP A 7 16.33 -3.14 -5.69
C ASP A 7 17.35 -2.31 -6.49
N GLY A 8 18.45 -1.92 -5.83
CA GLY A 8 19.53 -1.15 -6.45
C GLY A 8 20.33 -1.90 -7.53
N SER A 9 20.25 -3.23 -7.55
CA SER A 9 20.87 -4.10 -8.57
C SER A 9 19.95 -4.30 -9.78
N GLY A 10 18.69 -3.86 -9.68
CA GLY A 10 17.68 -3.99 -10.71
C GLY A 10 16.82 -5.24 -10.61
N ASN A 11 16.99 -6.08 -9.58
CA ASN A 11 16.13 -7.24 -9.35
C ASN A 11 14.76 -6.78 -8.87
N VAL A 12 13.72 -7.47 -9.33
CA VAL A 12 12.34 -7.21 -8.92
C VAL A 12 11.85 -8.35 -8.03
N THR A 13 11.28 -8.01 -6.89
CA THR A 13 10.59 -8.94 -6.00
C THR A 13 9.11 -8.57 -5.90
N ASN A 14 8.23 -9.57 -5.95
CA ASN A 14 6.79 -9.34 -5.81
C ASN A 14 6.40 -9.50 -4.35
N TRP A 15 5.61 -8.56 -3.84
CA TRP A 15 5.13 -8.53 -2.46
C TRP A 15 3.62 -8.53 -2.39
N GLY A 16 3.08 -9.30 -1.44
CA GLY A 16 1.68 -9.24 -1.04
C GLY A 16 1.53 -8.39 0.22
N CYS A 17 0.81 -7.28 0.12
CA CYS A 17 0.53 -6.39 1.24
C CYS A 17 -0.95 -6.42 1.63
N GLU A 18 -1.26 -6.81 2.87
CA GLU A 18 -2.62 -6.80 3.40
C GLU A 18 -2.99 -5.42 3.94
N ILE A 19 -4.28 -5.11 3.97
CA ILE A 19 -4.82 -3.87 4.54
C ILE A 19 -5.62 -4.25 5.78
N ALA A 20 -5.26 -3.69 6.94
CA ALA A 20 -5.93 -4.00 8.21
C ALA A 20 -7.37 -3.48 8.28
N ALA A 21 -7.63 -2.31 7.68
CA ALA A 21 -8.96 -1.71 7.67
C ALA A 21 -9.94 -2.58 6.86
N ASN A 22 -11.13 -2.78 7.40
CA ASN A 22 -12.17 -3.53 6.69
C ASN A 22 -12.75 -2.71 5.52
N PRO A 23 -13.44 -3.35 4.56
CA PRO A 23 -13.99 -2.64 3.40
C PRO A 23 -14.93 -1.47 3.74
N TYR A 24 -15.71 -1.57 4.82
CA TYR A 24 -16.61 -0.49 5.24
C TYR A 24 -15.84 0.74 5.71
N GLN A 25 -14.80 0.55 6.54
CA GLN A 25 -13.92 1.64 6.99
C GLN A 25 -13.20 2.32 5.83
N LEU A 26 -12.75 1.54 4.84
CA LEU A 26 -12.12 2.07 3.63
C LEU A 26 -13.09 2.93 2.82
N ILE A 27 -14.34 2.50 2.66
CA ILE A 27 -15.36 3.28 1.96
C ILE A 27 -15.63 4.61 2.70
N LEU A 28 -15.74 4.57 4.04
CA LEU A 28 -15.94 5.77 4.86
C LEU A 28 -14.78 6.76 4.76
N SER A 29 -13.53 6.29 4.62
CA SER A 29 -12.36 7.17 4.40
C SER A 29 -12.18 7.62 2.94
N GLY A 30 -13.17 7.37 2.08
CA GLY A 30 -13.11 7.71 0.66
C GLY A 30 -12.15 6.82 -0.15
N TRP A 31 -11.68 5.71 0.40
CA TRP A 31 -10.89 4.70 -0.28
C TRP A 31 -11.78 3.66 -0.96
N THR A 32 -12.37 4.06 -2.08
CA THR A 32 -13.26 3.18 -2.87
C THR A 32 -12.46 2.29 -3.82
N LYS A 33 -13.10 1.22 -4.32
CA LYS A 33 -12.54 0.38 -5.38
C LYS A 33 -12.11 1.22 -6.59
N GLN A 34 -12.96 2.14 -7.05
CA GLN A 34 -12.66 3.00 -8.20
C GLN A 34 -11.42 3.87 -7.94
N ARG A 35 -11.32 4.49 -6.76
CA ARG A 35 -10.15 5.27 -6.39
C ARG A 35 -8.89 4.40 -6.37
N SER A 36 -8.95 3.22 -5.77
CA SER A 36 -7.80 2.29 -5.76
C SER A 36 -7.34 1.90 -7.17
N THR A 37 -8.25 1.64 -8.10
CA THR A 37 -7.90 1.31 -9.49
C THR A 37 -7.27 2.49 -10.23
N ASN A 38 -7.74 3.72 -9.97
CA ASN A 38 -7.23 4.91 -10.64
C ASN A 38 -5.85 5.34 -10.12
N GLU A 39 -5.70 5.36 -8.79
CA GLU A 39 -4.49 5.83 -8.10
C GLU A 39 -3.39 4.76 -8.06
N LEU A 40 -3.73 3.47 -8.16
CA LEU A 40 -2.79 2.34 -8.07
C LEU A 40 -2.88 1.41 -9.29
N LYS A 41 -3.17 1.95 -10.48
CA LYS A 41 -3.11 1.16 -11.73
C LYS A 41 -1.70 0.56 -11.93
N PRO A 42 -1.57 -0.59 -12.60
CA PRO A 42 -0.27 -1.19 -12.90
C PRO A 42 0.71 -0.18 -13.52
N GLY A 43 1.96 -0.21 -13.08
CA GLY A 43 3.00 0.74 -13.49
C GLY A 43 3.01 2.07 -12.73
N THR A 44 2.06 2.32 -11.82
CA THR A 44 2.12 3.50 -10.94
C THR A 44 3.20 3.31 -9.89
N VAL A 45 4.12 4.28 -9.82
CA VAL A 45 5.17 4.30 -8.80
C VAL A 45 4.63 4.99 -7.55
N VAL A 46 4.76 4.30 -6.41
CA VAL A 46 4.35 4.80 -5.10
C VAL A 46 5.43 4.48 -4.07
N THR A 47 5.42 5.24 -2.97
CA THR A 47 6.17 4.88 -1.76
C THR A 47 5.20 4.21 -0.78
N ILE A 48 5.58 3.05 -0.26
CA ILE A 48 4.77 2.34 0.75
C ILE A 48 5.55 2.22 2.06
N THR A 49 4.82 2.29 3.17
CA THR A 49 5.31 1.88 4.49
C THR A 49 4.59 0.62 4.90
N VAL A 50 5.35 -0.39 5.33
CA VAL A 50 4.81 -1.71 5.66
C VAL A 50 5.41 -2.25 6.96
N ALA A 51 4.67 -3.11 7.65
CA ALA A 51 5.22 -4.00 8.67
C ALA A 51 5.46 -5.38 8.04
N PRO A 52 6.71 -5.78 7.78
CA PRO A 52 7.01 -7.03 7.09
C PRO A 52 6.71 -8.27 7.95
N SER A 53 6.41 -9.38 7.28
CA SER A 53 6.26 -10.69 7.91
C SER A 53 7.52 -11.08 8.68
N ARG A 54 7.35 -11.47 9.96
CA ARG A 54 8.46 -11.99 10.78
C ARG A 54 9.01 -13.32 10.27
N ALA A 55 8.27 -14.03 9.42
CA ALA A 55 8.70 -15.29 8.81
C ALA A 55 9.69 -15.07 7.64
N GLY A 56 10.02 -13.83 7.27
CA GLY A 56 10.95 -13.53 6.19
C GLY A 56 10.38 -13.75 4.78
N THR A 57 9.06 -13.83 4.66
CA THR A 57 8.36 -13.91 3.36
C THR A 57 8.11 -12.51 2.79
N ASN A 58 7.86 -12.42 1.48
CA ASN A 58 7.42 -11.18 0.81
C ASN A 58 5.95 -10.86 1.08
N ALA A 59 5.53 -11.01 2.34
CA ALA A 59 4.21 -10.65 2.82
C ALA A 59 4.37 -9.55 3.87
N ALA A 60 3.46 -8.58 3.89
CA ALA A 60 3.50 -7.48 4.85
C ALA A 60 2.12 -6.92 5.15
N LEU A 61 1.99 -6.24 6.28
CA LEU A 61 0.85 -5.36 6.54
C LEU A 61 1.16 -3.98 5.96
N LEU A 62 0.27 -3.46 5.11
CA LEU A 62 0.34 -2.11 4.59
C LEU A 62 -0.06 -1.11 5.67
N LEU A 63 0.79 -0.09 5.88
CA LEU A 63 0.55 0.97 6.86
C LEU A 63 0.25 2.31 6.18
N LYS A 64 0.93 2.59 5.06
CA LYS A 64 0.80 3.86 4.34
C LYS A 64 1.15 3.71 2.85
N VAL A 65 0.48 4.49 2.01
CA VAL A 65 0.80 4.67 0.58
C VAL A 65 0.88 6.16 0.26
N VAL A 66 1.95 6.58 -0.40
CA VAL A 66 2.19 7.96 -0.84
C VAL A 66 2.50 7.97 -2.34
N ASN A 67 1.87 8.87 -3.09
CA ASN A 67 2.13 9.02 -4.53
C ASN A 67 3.40 9.86 -4.81
N ASP A 68 3.74 10.00 -6.09
CA ASP A 68 4.88 10.78 -6.57
C ASP A 68 4.81 12.28 -6.23
N LYS A 69 3.60 12.81 -5.97
CA LYS A 69 3.35 14.18 -5.50
C LYS A 69 3.47 14.34 -3.98
N GLY A 70 3.80 13.28 -3.24
CA GLY A 70 3.85 13.30 -1.78
C GLY A 70 2.48 13.25 -1.10
N GLN A 71 1.39 13.04 -1.86
CA GLN A 71 0.05 12.92 -1.30
C GLN A 71 -0.15 11.53 -0.71
N GLU A 72 -0.67 11.48 0.50
CA GLU A 72 -1.07 10.23 1.13
C GLU A 72 -2.36 9.71 0.48
N LEU A 73 -2.28 8.52 -0.09
CA LEU A 73 -3.40 7.86 -0.74
C LEU A 73 -4.21 7.03 0.25
N LEU A 74 -3.52 6.35 1.16
CA LEU A 74 -4.07 5.45 2.17
C LEU A 74 -3.17 5.44 3.40
N ALA A 75 -3.75 5.58 4.59
CA ALA A 75 -3.13 5.20 5.86
C ALA A 75 -4.07 4.28 6.64
N THR A 76 -3.49 3.30 7.33
CA THR A 76 -4.20 2.20 8.02
C THR A 76 -3.65 1.92 9.42
N GLY A 77 -2.63 2.69 9.84
CA GLY A 77 -2.07 2.67 11.20
C GLY A 77 -2.84 3.59 12.16
N PRO A 78 -2.46 3.64 13.45
CA PRO A 78 -3.14 4.45 14.47
C PRO A 78 -3.32 5.92 14.10
N ASP A 79 -2.38 6.47 13.31
CA ASP A 79 -2.37 7.87 12.87
C ASP A 79 -3.40 8.17 11.76
N SER A 80 -4.09 7.15 11.21
CA SER A 80 -5.11 7.34 10.16
C SER A 80 -6.47 7.81 10.69
N GLN A 81 -6.59 8.11 11.98
CA GLN A 81 -7.83 8.47 12.69
C GLN A 81 -7.88 9.95 13.13
N GLN A 82 -7.00 10.82 12.60
CA GLN A 82 -7.05 12.27 12.88
C GLN A 82 -7.80 13.04 11.79
#